data_AF-A0A2C9LEM6-F1
#
_entry.id   AF-A0A2C9LEM6-F1
#
_cell.length_a   1.000
_cell.length_b   1.000
_cell.length_c   1.000
_cell.angle_alpha   90.00
_cell.angle_beta   90.00
_cell.angle_gamma   90.00
#
_symmetry.space_group_name_H-M   'P 1'
#
loop_
_entity.id
_entity.type
_entity.pdbx_description
1 polymer ?
#
loop_
_entity_poly.entity_id
_entity_poly.type
_entity_poly.pdbx_seq_one_letter_code
_entity_poly.pdbx_strand_id
1 'polypeptide(L)'
;MFRVFTASVRMNNESNMTRDTWKWLTGSLVLPIIDVSAVLTYSFLMSKGREFGYGNVQCYLDSPLLIGIAVAAPLFAITLINVIFYLVTVYKIYSVQRLRTASLSSTTPDFNTTIYIKLSTVTGMFWIVAVLAEFLDSEILGFIALLLNGLQGLAIFQTFVFNKRVLSLYSSLWKQPEV
;
A
#
# COMPACT_ATOMS: atom_id res chain seq x y z
N MET A 1 30.27 23.42 -11.08
CA MET A 1 30.17 22.17 -10.30
C MET A 1 29.21 21.19 -10.98
N PHE A 2 29.59 20.58 -12.11
CA PHE A 2 28.70 19.73 -12.93
C PHE A 2 29.21 18.29 -13.11
N ARG A 3 30.13 17.83 -12.25
CA ARG A 3 30.76 16.50 -12.37
C ARG A 3 30.14 15.40 -11.48
N VAL A 4 28.95 15.62 -10.92
CA VAL A 4 28.32 14.64 -9.99
C VAL A 4 27.35 13.67 -10.69
N PHE A 5 26.91 13.95 -11.92
CA PHE A 5 25.95 13.07 -12.63
C PHE A 5 26.55 12.27 -13.79
N THR A 6 27.87 12.07 -13.79
CA THR A 6 28.55 11.07 -14.62
C THR A 6 28.92 9.83 -13.80
N ALA A 7 28.13 9.50 -12.77
CA ALA A 7 28.16 8.14 -12.26
C ALA A 7 27.41 7.30 -13.29
N SER A 8 28.17 6.47 -14.00
CA SER A 8 27.69 5.22 -14.61
C SER A 8 26.56 4.63 -13.79
N VAL A 9 25.61 3.96 -14.44
CA VAL A 9 24.65 3.07 -13.79
C VAL A 9 25.43 2.26 -12.76
N ARG A 10 25.39 2.70 -11.50
CA ARG A 10 26.06 2.02 -10.40
C ARG A 10 25.25 0.76 -10.35
N MET A 11 25.81 -0.34 -10.85
CA MET A 11 25.40 -1.68 -10.47
C MET A 11 25.52 -1.71 -8.96
N ASN A 12 24.45 -1.25 -8.31
CA ASN A 12 24.36 -1.16 -6.89
C ASN A 12 24.36 -2.62 -6.48
N ASN A 13 25.49 -3.05 -5.89
CA ASN A 13 25.77 -4.39 -5.41
C ASN A 13 24.47 -5.16 -5.11
N GLU A 14 24.10 -6.15 -5.95
CA GLU A 14 22.79 -6.83 -5.88
C GLU A 14 22.48 -7.33 -4.46
N SER A 15 23.53 -7.73 -3.72
CA SER A 15 23.45 -8.14 -2.31
C SER A 15 22.98 -7.04 -1.36
N ASN A 16 23.34 -5.78 -1.60
CA ASN A 16 22.87 -4.65 -0.80
C ASN A 16 21.40 -4.31 -1.11
N MET A 17 21.00 -4.39 -2.38
CA MET A 17 19.60 -4.12 -2.79
C MET A 17 18.64 -5.20 -2.30
N THR A 18 19.01 -6.48 -2.40
CA THR A 18 18.22 -7.59 -1.83
C THR A 18 18.13 -7.47 -0.31
N ARG A 19 19.23 -7.15 0.37
CA ARG A 19 19.24 -6.94 1.82
C ARG A 19 18.31 -5.81 2.24
N ASP A 20 18.30 -4.68 1.53
CA ASP A 20 17.44 -3.55 1.87
C ASP A 20 15.96 -3.86 1.59
N THR A 21 15.63 -4.52 0.48
CA THR A 21 14.26 -5.02 0.22
C THR A 21 13.78 -5.98 1.30
N TRP A 22 14.64 -6.92 1.74
CA TRP A 22 14.31 -7.85 2.81
C TRP A 22 14.04 -7.16 4.15
N LYS A 23 14.77 -6.08 4.48
CA LYS A 23 14.51 -5.28 5.68
C LYS A 23 13.14 -4.61 5.63
N TRP A 24 12.77 -4.00 4.51
CA TRP A 24 11.45 -3.37 4.36
C TRP A 24 10.32 -4.40 4.40
N LEU A 25 10.51 -5.56 3.77
CA LEU A 25 9.55 -6.65 3.79
C LEU A 25 9.34 -7.20 5.21
N THR A 26 10.43 -7.49 5.92
CA THR A 26 10.35 -7.95 7.32
C THR A 26 9.70 -6.89 8.21
N GLY A 27 10.06 -5.62 8.06
CA GLY A 27 9.40 -4.52 8.79
C GLY A 27 7.89 -4.46 8.57
N SER A 28 7.44 -4.63 7.32
CA SER A 28 6.01 -4.61 6.98
C SER A 28 5.22 -5.78 7.57
N LEU A 29 5.86 -6.93 7.80
CA LEU A 29 5.23 -8.13 8.37
C LEU A 29 5.24 -8.12 9.90
N VAL A 30 6.31 -7.59 10.49
CA VAL A 30 6.48 -7.56 11.95
C VAL A 30 5.42 -6.68 12.62
N LEU A 31 5.07 -5.54 12.02
CA LEU A 31 4.10 -4.62 12.60
C LEU A 31 2.69 -5.25 12.80
N PRO A 32 2.05 -5.86 11.78
CA PRO A 32 0.78 -6.58 11.98
C PRO A 32 0.87 -7.75 12.95
N ILE A 33 1.99 -8.47 12.95
CA ILE A 33 2.19 -9.61 13.86
C ILE A 33 2.23 -9.13 15.31
N ILE A 34 2.96 -8.04 15.59
CA ILE A 34 3.03 -7.44 16.92
C ILE A 34 1.64 -7.00 17.37
N ASP A 35 0.92 -6.28 16.51
CA ASP A 35 -0.42 -5.78 16.83
C ASP A 35 -1.41 -6.90 17.19
N VAL A 36 -1.52 -7.92 16.32
CA VAL A 36 -2.39 -9.09 16.57
C VAL A 36 -1.95 -9.85 17.82
N SER A 37 -0.64 -10.04 18.02
CA SER A 37 -0.11 -10.74 19.21
C SER A 37 -0.40 -9.99 20.52
N ALA A 38 -0.36 -8.66 20.49
CA ALA A 38 -0.67 -7.82 21.64
C ALA A 38 -2.15 -7.98 22.04
N VAL A 39 -3.04 -7.99 21.06
CA VAL A 39 -4.48 -8.18 21.28
C VAL A 39 -4.79 -9.56 21.85
N LEU A 40 -4.18 -10.60 21.28
CA LEU A 40 -4.29 -11.99 21.76
C LEU A 40 -3.80 -12.11 23.21
N THR A 41 -2.63 -11.56 23.51
CA THR A 41 -2.02 -11.64 24.85
C THR A 41 -2.86 -10.86 25.86
N TYR A 42 -3.29 -9.65 25.52
CA TYR A 42 -4.14 -8.83 26.38
C TYR A 42 -5.46 -9.54 26.73
N SER A 43 -6.11 -10.10 25.71
CA SER A 43 -7.38 -10.80 25.88
C SER A 43 -7.23 -12.06 26.72
N PHE A 44 -6.18 -12.85 26.46
CA PHE A 44 -5.87 -14.05 27.22
C PHE A 44 -5.60 -13.76 28.71
N LEU A 45 -4.85 -12.69 28.99
CA LEU A 45 -4.55 -12.26 30.35
C LEU A 45 -5.80 -11.77 31.08
N MET A 46 -6.62 -10.94 30.44
CA MET A 46 -7.80 -10.37 31.08
C MET A 46 -8.89 -11.42 31.35
N SER A 47 -9.05 -12.39 30.44
CA SER A 47 -9.99 -13.49 30.59
C SER A 47 -9.45 -14.66 31.43
N LYS A 48 -8.27 -14.51 32.07
CA LYS A 48 -7.60 -15.56 32.88
C LYS A 48 -7.45 -16.89 32.12
N GLY A 49 -7.16 -16.81 30.82
CA GLY A 49 -6.95 -17.96 29.95
C GLY A 49 -8.21 -18.64 29.44
N ARG A 50 -9.40 -18.06 29.62
CA ARG A 50 -10.66 -18.64 29.15
C ARG A 50 -11.02 -18.27 27.72
N GLU A 51 -10.58 -17.10 27.26
CA GLU A 51 -10.96 -16.54 25.96
C GLU A 51 -9.77 -15.81 25.33
N PHE A 52 -9.78 -15.75 23.99
CA PHE A 52 -8.73 -15.11 23.19
C PHE A 52 -9.13 -13.72 22.66
N GLY A 53 -10.27 -13.17 23.10
CA GLY A 53 -10.79 -11.87 22.67
C GLY A 53 -11.60 -11.90 21.36
N TYR A 54 -11.71 -13.07 20.75
CA TYR A 54 -12.63 -13.34 19.64
C TYR A 54 -13.96 -13.85 20.17
N GLY A 55 -15.06 -13.41 19.56
CA GLY A 55 -16.41 -13.79 19.93
C GLY A 55 -16.69 -15.28 19.72
N ASN A 56 -17.52 -15.84 20.57
CA ASN A 56 -17.94 -17.25 20.48
C ASN A 56 -19.00 -17.48 19.37
N VAL A 57 -19.75 -16.43 19.02
CA VAL A 57 -20.84 -16.51 18.02
C VAL A 57 -20.42 -15.91 16.67
N GLN A 58 -19.67 -14.81 16.69
CA GLN A 58 -19.07 -14.21 15.50
C GLN A 58 -17.55 -14.38 15.56
N CYS A 59 -16.95 -14.86 14.47
CA CYS A 59 -15.50 -15.02 14.34
C CYS A 59 -14.82 -13.64 14.11
N TYR A 60 -14.99 -12.75 15.08
CA TYR A 60 -14.48 -11.38 15.09
C TYR A 60 -14.22 -10.92 16.52
N LEU A 61 -13.55 -9.78 16.70
CA LEU A 61 -13.27 -9.20 18.02
C LEU A 61 -14.59 -8.84 18.72
N ASP A 62 -14.76 -9.27 19.96
CA ASP A 62 -16.04 -9.13 20.68
C ASP A 62 -16.17 -7.81 21.45
N SER A 63 -15.09 -7.00 21.48
CA SER A 63 -15.04 -5.74 22.21
C SER A 63 -14.83 -4.55 21.26
N PRO A 64 -15.70 -3.53 21.27
CA PRO A 64 -15.58 -2.35 20.42
C PRO A 64 -14.29 -1.56 20.70
N LEU A 65 -13.79 -1.61 21.94
CA LEU A 65 -12.53 -0.98 22.31
C LEU A 65 -11.33 -1.70 21.66
N LEU A 66 -11.38 -3.04 21.59
CA LEU A 66 -10.35 -3.84 20.92
C LEU A 66 -10.38 -3.62 19.41
N ILE A 67 -11.58 -3.58 18.82
CA ILE A 67 -11.76 -3.25 17.40
C ILE A 67 -11.17 -1.87 17.11
N GLY A 68 -11.48 -0.88 17.95
CA GLY A 68 -10.98 0.48 17.81
C GLY A 68 -9.46 0.58 17.85
N ILE A 69 -8.82 -0.08 18.82
CA ILE A 69 -7.36 0.03 19.03
C ILE A 69 -6.56 -0.87 18.08
N ALA A 70 -7.03 -2.08 17.80
CA ALA A 70 -6.30 -3.07 17.00
C ALA A 70 -6.54 -2.96 15.50
N VAL A 71 -7.71 -2.45 15.10
CA VAL A 71 -8.11 -2.46 13.69
C VAL A 71 -8.30 -1.03 13.22
N ALA A 72 -9.21 -0.28 13.82
CA ALA A 72 -9.59 1.04 13.32
C ALA A 72 -8.43 2.06 13.43
N ALA A 73 -7.76 2.16 14.58
CA ALA A 73 -6.70 3.14 14.80
C ALA A 73 -5.46 2.90 13.91
N PRO A 74 -4.91 1.67 13.77
CA PRO A 74 -3.80 1.41 12.86
C PRO A 74 -4.19 1.66 11.39
N LEU A 75 -5.39 1.25 10.98
CA LEU A 75 -5.89 1.49 9.62
C LEU A 75 -6.05 2.98 9.33
N PHE A 76 -6.59 3.74 10.27
CA PHE A 76 -6.71 5.19 10.15
C PHE A 76 -5.33 5.85 10.01
N ALA A 77 -4.38 5.47 10.86
CA ALA A 77 -3.02 6.01 10.82
C ALA A 77 -2.31 5.71 9.49
N ILE A 78 -2.35 4.46 9.02
CA ILE A 78 -1.73 4.05 7.75
C ILE A 78 -2.39 4.79 6.58
N THR A 79 -3.72 4.91 6.58
CA THR A 79 -4.46 5.61 5.53
C THR A 79 -4.10 7.09 5.50
N LEU A 80 -4.01 7.73 6.67
CA LEU A 80 -3.62 9.14 6.78
C LEU A 80 -2.19 9.37 6.27
N ILE A 81 -1.24 8.51 6.69
CA ILE A 81 0.15 8.57 6.21
C ILE A 81 0.19 8.38 4.69
N ASN A 82 -0.58 7.44 4.15
CA ASN A 82 -0.65 7.20 2.71
C ASN A 82 -1.18 8.44 1.96
N VAL A 83 -2.22 9.11 2.47
CA VAL A 83 -2.74 10.36 1.88
C VAL A 83 -1.69 11.47 1.90
N ILE A 84 -0.97 11.65 3.01
CA ILE A 84 0.09 12.66 3.11
C ILE A 84 1.19 12.38 2.07
N PHE A 85 1.66 11.14 1.99
CA PHE A 85 2.69 10.74 1.03
C PHE A 85 2.22 10.87 -0.41
N TYR A 86 0.96 10.54 -0.68
CA TYR A 86 0.34 10.75 -1.98
C TYR A 86 0.39 12.23 -2.39
N LEU A 87 -0.09 13.13 -1.51
CA LEU A 87 -0.12 14.56 -1.76
C LEU A 87 1.28 15.14 -2.00
N VAL A 88 2.26 14.74 -1.18
CA VAL A 88 3.66 15.14 -1.36
C VAL A 88 4.20 14.65 -2.70
N THR A 89 3.93 13.40 -3.07
CA THR A 89 4.41 12.81 -4.33
C THR A 89 3.80 13.53 -5.52
N VAL A 90 2.49 13.76 -5.51
CA VAL A 90 1.77 14.49 -6.55
C VAL A 90 2.29 15.92 -6.66
N TYR A 91 2.45 16.63 -5.55
CA TYR A 91 2.99 17.99 -5.53
C TYR A 91 4.40 18.05 -6.13
N LYS A 92 5.29 17.12 -5.76
CA LYS A 92 6.65 17.05 -6.30
C LYS A 92 6.65 16.78 -7.80
N ILE A 93 5.79 15.89 -8.28
CA ILE A 93 5.66 15.63 -9.72
C ILE A 93 5.18 16.88 -10.46
N TYR A 94 4.13 17.54 -9.98
CA TYR A 94 3.64 18.78 -10.58
C TYR A 94 4.71 19.87 -10.58
N SER A 95 5.45 20.03 -9.48
CA SER A 95 6.56 20.97 -9.39
C SER A 95 7.67 20.67 -10.40
N VAL A 96 8.05 19.41 -10.56
CA VAL A 96 9.07 18.99 -11.53
C VAL A 96 8.57 19.16 -12.97
N GLN A 97 7.32 18.81 -13.24
CA GLN A 97 6.71 18.99 -14.56
C GLN A 97 6.65 20.48 -14.95
N ARG A 98 6.27 21.36 -14.01
CA ARG A 98 6.24 22.81 -14.23
C ARG A 98 7.64 23.37 -14.56
N LEU A 99 8.68 22.89 -13.89
CA LEU A 99 10.07 23.27 -14.18
C LEU A 99 10.55 22.70 -15.53
N ARG A 100 10.09 21.51 -15.94
CA ARG A 100 10.36 20.92 -17.26
C ARG A 100 9.68 21.66 -18.41
N THR A 101 8.51 22.28 -18.20
CA THR A 101 7.92 23.13 -19.23
C THR A 101 8.76 24.40 -19.48
N ALA A 102 9.54 24.84 -18.49
CA ALA A 102 10.44 25.99 -18.58
C ALA A 102 11.86 25.64 -19.09
N SER A 103 12.30 24.38 -18.98
CA SER A 103 13.58 23.92 -19.51
C SER A 103 13.36 22.73 -20.45
N LEU A 104 13.73 22.85 -21.73
CA LEU A 104 13.56 21.91 -22.85
C LEU A 104 14.15 20.47 -22.65
N SER A 105 14.31 19.97 -21.43
CA SER A 105 14.84 18.65 -21.11
C SER A 105 13.71 17.62 -20.96
N SER A 106 13.55 16.81 -21.99
CA SER A 106 12.66 15.64 -22.04
C SER A 106 13.19 14.49 -21.18
N THR A 107 13.19 14.62 -19.86
CA THR A 107 13.29 13.45 -18.99
C THR A 107 11.89 12.88 -18.80
N THR A 108 11.64 11.66 -19.26
CA THR A 108 10.38 10.93 -19.05
C THR A 108 10.08 10.85 -17.54
N PRO A 109 8.80 10.94 -17.11
CA PRO A 109 8.44 10.66 -15.72
C PRO A 109 8.88 9.24 -15.37
N ASP A 110 9.54 9.08 -14.23
CA ASP A 110 10.00 7.77 -13.77
C ASP A 110 8.77 6.87 -13.61
N PHE A 111 8.77 5.76 -14.35
CA PHE A 111 7.70 4.77 -14.37
C PHE A 111 7.37 4.27 -12.96
N ASN A 112 8.39 4.18 -12.11
CA ASN A 112 8.25 3.79 -10.72
C ASN A 112 7.34 4.76 -9.96
N THR A 113 7.53 6.07 -10.11
CA THR A 113 6.72 7.08 -9.41
C THR A 113 5.26 7.06 -9.87
N THR A 114 5.02 6.86 -11.17
CA THR A 114 3.64 6.76 -11.70
C THR A 114 2.92 5.54 -11.14
N ILE A 115 3.64 4.41 -11.01
CA ILE A 115 3.11 3.19 -10.41
C ILE A 115 2.80 3.40 -8.92
N TYR A 116 3.73 3.99 -8.15
CA TYR A 116 3.52 4.23 -6.73
C TYR A 116 2.34 5.16 -6.47
N ILE A 117 2.16 6.20 -7.28
CA ILE A 117 0.95 7.04 -7.22
C ILE A 117 -0.29 6.21 -7.43
N LYS A 118 -0.36 5.43 -8.52
CA LYS A 118 -1.55 4.62 -8.79
C LYS A 118 -1.85 3.63 -7.67
N LEU A 119 -0.81 3.00 -7.10
CA LEU A 119 -0.97 2.11 -5.95
C LEU A 119 -1.58 2.83 -4.76
N SER A 120 -0.97 3.96 -4.40
CA SER A 120 -1.31 4.76 -3.23
C SER A 120 -2.72 5.31 -3.34
N THR A 121 -3.15 5.79 -4.51
CA THR A 121 -4.54 6.22 -4.72
C THR A 121 -5.52 5.06 -4.60
N VAL A 122 -5.23 3.92 -5.24
CA VAL A 122 -6.11 2.75 -5.23
C VAL A 122 -6.30 2.25 -3.80
N THR A 123 -5.23 2.07 -3.03
CA THR A 123 -5.35 1.60 -1.65
C THR A 123 -5.95 2.65 -0.73
N GLY A 124 -5.48 3.91 -0.79
CA GLY A 124 -5.95 4.99 0.08
C GLY A 124 -7.42 5.35 -0.09
N MET A 125 -7.93 5.40 -1.33
CA MET A 125 -9.33 5.76 -1.59
C MET A 125 -10.31 4.72 -1.05
N PHE A 126 -9.98 3.42 -1.13
CA PHE A 126 -10.85 2.37 -0.61
C PHE A 126 -10.90 2.37 0.93
N TRP A 127 -9.76 2.62 1.58
CA TRP A 127 -9.72 2.68 3.04
C TRP A 127 -10.44 3.89 3.63
N ILE A 128 -10.53 5.02 2.91
CA ILE A 128 -11.33 6.18 3.35
C ILE A 128 -12.80 5.80 3.54
N VAL A 129 -13.36 4.98 2.65
CA VAL A 129 -14.77 4.55 2.77
C VAL A 129 -14.96 3.65 4.00
N ALA A 130 -14.02 2.74 4.27
CA ALA A 130 -14.05 1.90 5.46
C ALA A 130 -13.94 2.70 6.76
N VAL A 131 -13.04 3.69 6.79
CA VAL A 131 -12.90 4.63 7.91
C VAL A 131 -14.18 5.44 8.12
N LEU A 132 -14.78 5.98 7.05
CA LEU A 132 -16.04 6.73 7.14
C LEU A 132 -17.22 5.87 7.60
N ALA A 133 -17.26 4.59 7.20
CA ALA A 133 -18.28 3.65 7.65
C ALA A 133 -18.25 3.49 9.18
N GLU A 134 -17.05 3.32 9.74
CA GLU A 134 -16.84 3.21 11.18
C GLU A 134 -17.16 4.51 11.93
N PHE A 135 -16.72 5.66 11.40
CA PHE A 135 -16.99 6.96 12.04
C PHE A 135 -18.47 7.37 12.05
N LEU A 136 -19.22 6.97 11.03
CA LEU A 136 -20.63 7.31 10.86
C LEU A 136 -21.58 6.22 11.38
N ASP A 137 -21.04 5.11 11.91
CA ASP A 137 -21.79 3.93 12.34
C ASP A 137 -22.84 3.51 11.30
N SER A 138 -22.44 3.53 10.01
CA SER A 138 -23.35 3.38 8.89
C SER A 138 -23.19 2.01 8.23
N GLU A 139 -24.21 1.17 8.40
CA GLU A 139 -24.24 -0.17 7.78
C GLU A 139 -24.11 -0.11 6.25
N ILE A 140 -24.73 0.89 5.60
CA ILE A 140 -24.68 1.06 4.14
C ILE A 140 -23.24 1.33 3.69
N LEU A 141 -22.54 2.23 4.36
CA LEU A 141 -21.12 2.50 4.06
C LEU A 141 -20.26 1.29 4.37
N GLY A 142 -20.59 0.52 5.41
CA GLY A 142 -19.94 -0.75 5.74
C GLY A 142 -20.06 -1.79 4.62
N PHE A 143 -21.26 -1.98 4.06
CA PHE A 143 -21.48 -2.85 2.91
C PHE A 143 -20.71 -2.39 1.66
N ILE A 144 -20.70 -1.10 1.38
CA ILE A 144 -19.91 -0.53 0.27
C ILE A 144 -18.42 -0.77 0.51
N ALA A 145 -17.92 -0.49 1.72
CA ALA A 145 -16.53 -0.71 2.09
C ALA A 145 -16.14 -2.18 1.91
N LEU A 146 -17.00 -3.12 2.31
CA LEU A 146 -16.75 -4.55 2.13
C LEU A 146 -16.61 -4.93 0.65
N LEU A 147 -17.50 -4.44 -0.21
CA LEU A 147 -17.43 -4.67 -1.65
C LEU A 147 -16.17 -4.07 -2.27
N LEU A 148 -15.83 -2.82 -1.90
CA LEU A 148 -14.64 -2.14 -2.41
C LEU A 148 -13.35 -2.85 -1.98
N ASN A 149 -13.29 -3.33 -0.73
CA ASN A 149 -12.15 -4.12 -0.25
C ASN A 149 -12.05 -5.46 -0.98
N GLY A 150 -13.17 -6.14 -1.26
CA GLY A 150 -13.18 -7.35 -2.07
C GLY A 150 -12.68 -7.12 -3.51
N LEU A 151 -13.01 -5.97 -4.10
CA LEU A 151 -12.58 -5.59 -5.45
C LEU A 151 -11.16 -4.98 -5.51
N GLN A 152 -10.55 -4.65 -4.36
CA GLN A 152 -9.24 -4.01 -4.29
C GLN A 152 -8.16 -4.84 -5.01
N GLY A 153 -8.20 -6.16 -4.87
CA GLY A 153 -7.27 -7.07 -5.57
C GLY A 153 -7.37 -6.95 -7.09
N LEU A 154 -8.59 -6.81 -7.64
CA LEU A 154 -8.80 -6.61 -9.07
C LEU A 154 -8.29 -5.25 -9.53
N ALA A 155 -8.52 -4.19 -8.75
CA ALA A 155 -8.02 -2.86 -9.06
C ALA A 155 -6.47 -2.80 -9.09
N ILE A 156 -5.81 -3.50 -8.16
CA ILE A 156 -4.35 -3.65 -8.15
C ILE A 156 -3.92 -4.46 -9.38
N PHE A 157 -4.52 -5.62 -9.65
CA PHE A 157 -4.19 -6.44 -10.80
C PHE A 157 -4.30 -5.66 -12.12
N GLN A 158 -5.40 -4.94 -12.32
CA GLN A 158 -5.63 -4.13 -13.52
C GLN A 158 -4.57 -3.02 -13.66
N THR A 159 -4.21 -2.36 -12.57
CA THR A 159 -3.25 -1.25 -12.57
C THR A 159 -1.83 -1.71 -12.91
N PHE A 160 -1.43 -2.88 -12.40
CA PHE A 160 -0.05 -3.35 -12.43
C PHE A 160 0.24 -4.35 -13.54
N VAL A 161 -0.67 -5.31 -13.74
CA VAL A 161 -0.51 -6.40 -14.71
C VAL A 161 -1.10 -6.02 -16.05
N PHE A 162 -2.30 -5.43 -16.06
CA PHE A 162 -2.98 -5.02 -17.31
C PHE A 162 -2.51 -3.64 -17.81
N ASN A 163 -1.20 -3.38 -17.74
CA ASN A 163 -0.60 -2.15 -18.24
C ASN A 163 -0.05 -2.37 -19.66
N LYS A 164 -0.17 -1.35 -20.52
CA LYS A 164 0.33 -1.36 -21.91
C LYS A 164 1.78 -1.85 -22.02
N ARG A 165 2.62 -1.51 -21.04
CA ARG A 165 4.01 -1.97 -20.98
C ARG A 165 4.11 -3.49 -20.80
N VAL A 166 3.39 -4.05 -19.83
CA VAL A 166 3.40 -5.49 -19.53
C VAL A 166 2.78 -6.27 -20.69
N LEU A 167 1.66 -5.80 -21.23
CA LEU A 167 1.03 -6.39 -22.40
C LEU A 167 1.93 -6.33 -23.64
N SER A 168 2.66 -5.23 -23.84
CA SER A 168 3.65 -5.13 -24.92
C SER A 168 4.76 -6.17 -24.75
N LEU A 169 5.25 -6.37 -23.52
CA LEU A 169 6.28 -7.38 -23.22
C LEU A 169 5.77 -8.80 -23.51
N TYR A 170 4.57 -9.16 -23.02
CA TYR A 170 3.94 -10.44 -23.33
C TYR A 170 3.73 -10.64 -24.83
N SER A 171 3.28 -9.60 -25.54
CA SER A 171 3.10 -9.67 -26.99
C SER A 171 4.41 -9.84 -27.75
N SER A 172 5.53 -9.29 -27.23
CA SER A 172 6.85 -9.45 -27.84
C SER A 172 7.44 -10.85 -27.61
N LEU A 173 7.18 -11.47 -26.46
CA LEU A 173 7.58 -12.86 -26.19
C LEU A 173 6.82 -13.83 -27.10
N TRP A 174 5.51 -13.63 -27.26
CA TRP A 174 4.69 -14.49 -28.13
C TRP A 174 5.07 -14.38 -29.62
N LYS A 175 5.62 -13.23 -30.03
CA LYS A 175 6.01 -12.98 -31.42
C LYS A 175 7.40 -13.52 -31.78
N GLN A 176 8.18 -14.05 -30.84
CA GLN A 176 9.44 -14.73 -31.18
C GLN A 176 9.10 -16.15 -31.68
N PRO A 177 9.26 -16.47 -32.98
CA PRO A 177 9.18 -17.84 -33.44
C PRO A 177 10.40 -18.58 -32.89
N GLU A 178 10.19 -19.79 -32.36
CA GLU A 178 11.28 -20.68 -31.97
C GLU A 178 12.20 -20.89 -33.18
N VAL A 179 13.49 -20.60 -33.00
CA VAL A 179 14.57 -20.92 -33.95
C VAL A 179 15.13 -22.28 -33.59
#